data_AF-A0A7Y6UCN6-F1
#
_entry.id   AF-A0A7Y6UCN6-F1
#
_cell.length_a   1.000
_cell.length_b   1.000
_cell.length_c   1.000
_cell.angle_alpha   90.00
_cell.angle_beta   90.00
_cell.angle_gamma   90.00
#
_symmetry.space_group_name_H-M   'P 1'
#
loop_
_entity.id
_entity.type
_entity.pdbx_description
1 polymer ?
#
loop_
_entity_poly.entity_id
_entity_poly.type
_entity_poly.pdbx_seq_one_letter_code
_entity_poly.pdbx_strand_id
1 'polypeptide(L)'
;MRVSLIAITCAACGFDHGVSSIGGNGPSDGGPDIDGSRIDAMPDAPPDARACWGTFVSTCFTTLPSGDLTLPGTLDTSSAATCTQIKQQTDGPDLCVIAAQTIHVTGPVTVGGARPLLLLATDTIDITAAGLLDLASYRMSLGGGGQAEIVGAGEASGALCGSPTGGGSDNAGPFNSGGGGGAG
;
A
#
# COMPACT_ATOMS: atom_id res chain seq x y z
N MET A 1 33.64 36.05 -9.40
CA MET A 1 32.97 34.87 -8.82
C MET A 1 31.78 35.38 -8.03
N ARG A 2 30.55 35.11 -8.50
CA ARG A 2 29.32 35.55 -7.83
C ARG A 2 28.72 34.32 -7.15
N VAL A 3 28.68 34.33 -5.82
CA VAL A 3 28.11 33.28 -4.99
C VAL A 3 26.63 33.62 -4.81
N SER A 4 25.75 32.84 -5.44
CA SER A 4 24.31 32.94 -5.24
C SER A 4 23.89 32.01 -4.10
N LEU A 5 23.42 32.60 -3.02
CA LEU A 5 22.87 31.92 -1.85
C LEU A 5 21.44 31.48 -2.19
N ILE A 6 21.18 30.18 -2.28
CA ILE A 6 19.84 29.62 -2.50
C ILE A 6 19.24 29.29 -1.13
N ALA A 7 18.19 29.99 -0.75
CA ALA A 7 17.43 29.74 0.47
C ALA A 7 16.40 28.63 0.19
N ILE A 8 16.56 27.48 0.84
CA ILE A 8 15.61 26.37 0.80
C ILE A 8 14.61 26.56 1.93
N THR A 9 13.39 26.97 1.61
CA THR A 9 12.26 26.98 2.55
C THR A 9 11.61 25.60 2.57
N CYS A 10 11.84 24.82 3.62
CA CYS A 10 11.09 23.61 3.91
C CYS A 10 9.69 23.97 4.44
N ALA A 11 8.66 23.80 3.61
CA ALA A 11 7.28 23.72 4.09
C ALA A 11 7.04 22.30 4.62
N ALA A 12 7.09 22.12 5.94
CA ALA A 12 6.73 20.85 6.56
C ALA A 12 5.20 20.75 6.63
N CYS A 13 4.62 19.85 5.85
CA CYS A 13 3.24 19.43 6.02
C CYS A 13 3.18 18.56 7.28
N GLY A 14 2.63 19.10 8.38
CA GLY A 14 2.41 18.35 9.61
C GLY A 14 1.35 17.28 9.41
N PHE A 15 1.76 16.03 9.23
CA PHE A 15 0.87 14.88 9.33
C PHE A 15 0.71 14.52 10.80
N ASP A 16 -0.47 14.80 11.35
CA ASP A 16 -0.89 14.31 12.66
C ASP A 16 -1.23 12.83 12.51
N HIS A 17 -0.34 11.94 12.95
CA HIS A 17 -0.62 10.50 12.99
C HIS A 17 -1.64 10.31 14.10
N GLY A 18 -2.91 10.17 13.71
CA GLY A 18 -4.05 9.99 14.61
C GLY A 18 -3.90 8.79 15.53
N VAL A 19 -3.11 8.93 16.59
CA VAL A 19 -3.24 8.16 17.81
C VAL A 19 -4.36 8.83 18.60
N SER A 20 -5.60 8.39 18.35
CA SER A 20 -6.69 8.64 19.29
C SER A 20 -6.25 8.08 20.64
N SER A 21 -5.82 8.98 21.53
CA SER A 21 -5.63 8.72 22.94
C SER A 21 -6.91 8.07 23.46
N ILE A 22 -6.82 6.79 23.81
CA ILE A 22 -7.85 6.09 24.58
C ILE A 22 -7.91 6.80 25.93
N GLY A 23 -8.82 7.77 26.00
CA GLY A 23 -9.17 8.49 27.22
C GLY A 23 -9.82 7.52 28.19
N GLY A 24 -9.00 6.86 29.01
CA GLY A 24 -9.46 6.31 30.27
C GLY A 24 -9.76 7.48 31.20
N ASN A 25 -11.03 7.67 31.54
CA ASN A 25 -11.52 8.26 32.79
C ASN A 25 -13.06 8.19 32.80
N GLY A 26 -13.60 7.11 33.36
CA GLY A 26 -15.01 6.97 33.71
C GLY A 26 -15.13 6.30 35.09
N PRO A 27 -16.03 6.76 35.97
CA PRO A 27 -15.97 6.53 37.41
C PRO A 27 -16.24 5.07 37.80
N SER A 28 -15.47 4.60 38.79
CA SER A 28 -15.68 3.33 39.48
C SER A 28 -16.85 3.45 40.45
N ASP A 29 -18.05 3.16 39.96
CA ASP A 29 -19.24 3.07 40.80
C ASP A 29 -19.30 1.67 41.42
N GLY A 30 -19.01 1.61 42.73
CA GLY A 30 -19.00 0.40 43.53
C GLY A 30 -20.35 -0.33 43.54
N GLY A 31 -20.39 -1.49 42.88
CA GLY A 31 -21.48 -2.46 42.98
C GLY A 31 -21.28 -3.43 44.15
N PRO A 32 -22.37 -4.04 44.66
CA PRO A 32 -22.35 -4.92 45.82
C PRO A 32 -21.49 -6.18 45.62
N ASP A 33 -20.74 -6.53 46.66
CA ASP A 33 -19.92 -7.74 46.77
C ASP A 33 -20.76 -8.99 46.47
N ILE A 34 -20.54 -9.56 45.28
CA ILE A 34 -21.10 -10.86 44.89
C ILE A 34 -20.24 -11.93 45.56
N ASP A 35 -20.87 -12.63 46.51
CA ASP A 35 -20.32 -13.75 47.26
C ASP A 35 -19.93 -14.91 46.33
N GLY A 36 -18.63 -15.00 46.02
CA GLY A 36 -17.82 -16.20 46.30
C GLY A 36 -18.14 -17.52 45.60
N SER A 37 -19.09 -17.63 44.68
CA SER A 37 -19.21 -18.86 43.88
C SER A 37 -18.07 -18.88 42.87
N ARG A 38 -17.09 -19.78 43.09
CA ARG A 38 -16.01 -20.07 42.14
C ARG A 38 -16.62 -20.53 40.82
N ILE A 39 -16.92 -19.57 39.95
CA ILE A 39 -17.02 -19.83 38.53
C ILE A 39 -15.57 -20.01 38.11
N ASP A 40 -15.16 -21.26 38.00
CA ASP A 40 -13.98 -21.66 37.25
C ASP A 40 -14.22 -21.23 35.80
N ALA A 41 -14.00 -19.95 35.53
CA ALA A 41 -14.03 -19.40 34.19
C ALA A 41 -12.97 -20.17 33.42
N MET A 42 -13.44 -20.96 32.46
CA MET A 42 -12.58 -21.65 31.51
C MET A 42 -11.61 -20.59 30.98
N PRO A 43 -10.28 -20.82 30.99
CA PRO A 43 -9.31 -19.82 30.55
C PRO A 43 -9.77 -19.27 29.21
N ASP A 44 -10.07 -17.97 29.17
CA ASP A 44 -10.45 -17.29 27.94
C ASP A 44 -9.41 -17.68 26.90
N ALA A 45 -9.85 -18.40 25.86
CA ALA A 45 -8.99 -18.76 24.76
C ALA A 45 -8.32 -17.45 24.32
N PRO A 46 -6.98 -17.42 24.15
CA PRO A 46 -6.29 -16.21 23.73
C PRO A 46 -7.08 -15.67 22.54
N PRO A 47 -7.54 -14.40 22.57
CA PRO A 47 -8.29 -13.87 21.45
C PRO A 47 -7.48 -14.17 20.21
N ASP A 48 -8.07 -14.90 19.26
CA ASP A 48 -7.48 -15.16 17.95
C ASP A 48 -7.29 -13.80 17.29
N ALA A 49 -6.22 -13.12 17.68
CA ALA A 49 -5.97 -11.73 17.37
C ALA A 49 -5.54 -11.70 15.91
N ARG A 50 -6.54 -11.71 15.03
CA ARG A 50 -6.37 -11.46 13.62
C ARG A 50 -5.70 -10.10 13.53
N ALA A 51 -4.44 -10.12 13.16
CA ALA A 51 -3.74 -8.89 12.88
C ALA A 51 -4.29 -8.37 11.55
N CYS A 52 -4.89 -7.18 11.61
CA CYS A 52 -5.46 -6.49 10.46
C CYS A 52 -4.66 -5.22 10.22
N TRP A 53 -4.36 -4.95 8.95
CA TRP A 53 -3.65 -3.74 8.53
C TRP A 53 -4.48 -2.94 7.53
N GLY A 54 -4.21 -1.63 7.50
CA GLY A 54 -4.80 -0.69 6.55
C GLY A 54 -6.13 -0.12 7.00
N THR A 55 -6.35 1.15 6.66
CA THR A 55 -7.60 1.89 6.88
C THR A 55 -8.40 2.02 5.59
N PHE A 56 -7.73 2.22 4.45
CA PHE A 56 -8.36 2.29 3.12
C PHE A 56 -8.72 0.90 2.59
N VAL A 57 -7.79 -0.05 2.68
CA VAL A 57 -8.04 -1.47 2.40
C VAL A 57 -7.64 -2.26 3.65
N SER A 58 -8.64 -2.77 4.37
CA SER A 58 -8.39 -3.59 5.56
C SER A 58 -8.13 -5.05 5.19
N THR A 59 -6.94 -5.52 5.54
CA THR A 59 -6.47 -6.88 5.24
C THR A 59 -6.10 -7.58 6.54
N CYS A 60 -6.79 -8.67 6.86
CA CYS A 60 -6.60 -9.45 8.08
C CYS A 60 -5.96 -10.80 7.77
N PHE A 61 -5.01 -11.21 8.59
CA PHE A 61 -4.34 -12.49 8.43
C PHE A 61 -4.62 -13.38 9.64
N THR A 62 -4.86 -14.67 9.39
CA THR A 62 -5.00 -15.69 10.45
C THR A 62 -3.66 -16.05 11.07
N THR A 63 -2.58 -15.92 10.29
CA THR A 63 -1.20 -16.14 10.73
C THR A 63 -0.37 -14.96 10.24
N LEU A 64 0.37 -14.34 11.16
CA LEU A 64 1.26 -13.24 10.84
C LEU A 64 2.28 -13.70 9.78
N PRO A 65 2.41 -12.99 8.64
CA PRO A 65 3.48 -13.26 7.70
C PRO A 65 4.82 -13.20 8.43
N SER A 66 5.55 -14.32 8.39
CA SER A 66 6.87 -14.47 8.99
C SER A 66 7.87 -14.84 7.89
N GLY A 67 9.09 -14.33 8.01
CA GLY A 67 10.14 -14.56 7.03
C GLY A 67 10.24 -13.49 5.94
N ASP A 68 11.40 -13.50 5.29
CA ASP A 68 11.78 -12.52 4.29
C ASP A 68 11.40 -13.01 2.90
N LEU A 69 10.98 -12.09 2.04
CA LEU A 69 10.62 -12.34 0.64
C LEU A 69 11.40 -11.41 -0.27
N THR A 70 12.18 -11.98 -1.18
CA THR A 70 12.75 -11.21 -2.29
C THR A 70 11.77 -11.24 -3.46
N LEU A 71 11.33 -10.07 -3.93
CA LEU A 71 10.43 -10.01 -5.08
C LEU A 71 11.14 -10.51 -6.35
N PRO A 72 10.49 -11.35 -7.17
CA PRO A 72 11.00 -11.71 -8.47
C PRO A 72 10.97 -10.49 -9.41
N GLY A 73 11.80 -10.49 -10.45
CA GLY A 73 11.85 -9.38 -11.42
C GLY A 73 10.57 -9.19 -12.23
N THR A 74 9.69 -10.20 -12.29
CA THR A 74 8.37 -10.10 -12.95
C THR A 74 7.30 -10.73 -12.06
N LEU A 75 6.20 -10.02 -11.86
CA LEU A 75 5.04 -10.45 -11.09
C LEU A 75 3.80 -10.47 -11.99
N ASP A 76 3.12 -11.61 -12.07
CA ASP A 76 1.78 -11.73 -12.67
C ASP A 76 0.71 -11.80 -11.58
N THR A 77 -0.01 -10.70 -11.37
CA THR A 77 -1.06 -10.60 -10.36
C THR A 77 -2.36 -11.31 -10.76
N SER A 78 -2.45 -11.83 -12.00
CA SER A 78 -3.57 -12.67 -12.43
C SER A 78 -3.45 -14.10 -11.90
N SER A 79 -2.22 -14.52 -11.56
CA SER A 79 -1.92 -15.84 -11.03
C SER A 79 -2.11 -15.89 -9.52
N ALA A 80 -3.01 -16.77 -9.05
CA ALA A 80 -3.20 -17.01 -7.62
C ALA A 80 -1.92 -17.53 -6.92
N ALA A 81 -1.01 -18.18 -7.67
CA ALA A 81 0.25 -18.69 -7.13
C ALA A 81 1.26 -17.59 -6.80
N THR A 82 1.11 -16.40 -7.38
CA THR A 82 1.99 -15.25 -7.16
C THR A 82 1.54 -14.41 -5.94
N CYS A 83 0.27 -14.52 -5.55
CA CYS A 83 -0.28 -13.80 -4.40
C CYS A 83 -0.19 -14.66 -3.13
N THR A 84 0.22 -14.07 -2.01
CA THR A 84 0.10 -14.71 -0.69
C THR A 84 -1.37 -14.94 -0.33
N GLN A 85 -2.21 -13.97 -0.68
CA GLN A 85 -3.66 -14.09 -0.59
C GLN A 85 -4.35 -13.22 -1.63
N ILE A 86 -5.59 -13.58 -1.93
CA ILE A 86 -6.48 -12.80 -2.78
C ILE A 86 -7.47 -12.09 -1.87
N LYS A 87 -7.43 -10.75 -1.87
CA LYS A 87 -8.38 -9.96 -1.10
C LYS A 87 -9.51 -9.50 -2.00
N GLN A 88 -10.69 -10.07 -1.78
CA GLN A 88 -11.92 -9.62 -2.43
C GLN A 88 -12.34 -8.27 -1.86
N GLN A 89 -12.68 -7.33 -2.73
CA GLN A 89 -13.22 -6.02 -2.38
C GLN A 89 -14.73 -6.00 -2.64
N THR A 90 -15.49 -5.27 -1.82
CA THR A 90 -16.95 -5.16 -1.99
C THR A 90 -17.31 -4.40 -3.27
N ASP A 91 -16.58 -3.32 -3.57
CA ASP A 91 -16.90 -2.37 -4.65
C ASP A 91 -15.70 -2.14 -5.60
N GLY A 92 -14.85 -3.15 -5.79
CA GLY A 92 -13.62 -3.01 -6.56
C GLY A 92 -13.08 -4.32 -7.10
N PRO A 93 -12.00 -4.27 -7.90
CA PRO A 93 -11.33 -5.49 -8.36
C PRO A 93 -10.71 -6.26 -7.19
N ASP A 94 -10.58 -7.58 -7.35
CA ASP A 94 -9.81 -8.38 -6.41
C ASP A 94 -8.36 -7.90 -6.34
N LEU A 95 -7.79 -7.83 -5.14
CA LEU A 95 -6.40 -7.46 -4.92
C LEU A 95 -5.51 -8.71 -4.81
N CYS A 96 -4.33 -8.64 -5.41
CA CYS A 96 -3.26 -9.59 -5.19
C CYS A 96 -2.41 -9.08 -4.02
N VAL A 97 -2.50 -9.73 -2.86
CA VAL A 97 -1.74 -9.34 -1.68
C VAL A 97 -0.49 -10.21 -1.60
N ILE A 98 0.68 -9.56 -1.59
CA ILE A 98 1.95 -10.20 -1.26
C ILE A 98 2.35 -9.71 0.12
N ALA A 99 2.52 -10.65 1.04
CA ALA A 99 2.81 -10.35 2.43
C ALA A 99 3.99 -11.14 2.97
N ALA A 100 4.88 -10.43 3.67
CA ALA A 100 6.08 -10.99 4.29
C ALA A 100 6.44 -10.19 5.55
N GLN A 101 7.44 -10.65 6.30
CA GLN A 101 8.03 -9.85 7.37
C GLN A 101 8.88 -8.72 6.77
N THR A 102 9.85 -9.11 5.95
CA THR A 102 10.68 -8.19 5.16
C THR A 102 10.43 -8.44 3.68
N ILE A 103 10.24 -7.37 2.89
CA ILE A 103 10.17 -7.47 1.43
C ILE A 103 11.42 -6.83 0.85
N HIS A 104 12.23 -7.59 0.11
CA HIS A 104 13.43 -7.10 -0.58
C HIS A 104 13.17 -6.87 -2.06
N VAL A 105 13.56 -5.69 -2.54
CA VAL A 105 13.58 -5.31 -3.96
C VAL A 105 15.04 -5.10 -4.36
N THR A 106 15.66 -6.17 -4.85
CA THR A 106 17.09 -6.19 -5.18
C THR A 106 17.40 -5.81 -6.63
N GLY A 107 16.37 -5.69 -7.47
CA GLY A 107 16.48 -5.35 -8.89
C GLY A 107 15.18 -4.74 -9.41
N PRO A 108 15.10 -4.45 -10.72
CA PRO A 108 13.86 -3.99 -11.34
C PRO A 108 12.76 -5.06 -11.27
N VAL A 109 11.61 -4.68 -10.75
CA VAL A 109 10.40 -5.48 -10.64
C VAL A 109 9.32 -4.85 -11.52
N THR A 110 8.86 -5.61 -12.50
CA THR A 110 7.71 -5.25 -13.33
C THR A 110 6.48 -6.03 -12.89
N VAL A 111 5.35 -5.34 -12.78
CA VAL A 111 4.08 -5.92 -12.35
C VAL A 111 3.09 -5.86 -13.49
N GLY A 112 2.49 -7.00 -13.82
CA GLY A 112 1.41 -7.09 -14.78
C GLY A 112 0.29 -7.97 -14.25
N GLY A 113 -0.91 -7.79 -14.77
CA GLY A 113 -2.04 -8.67 -14.46
C GLY A 113 -3.33 -7.92 -14.16
N ALA A 114 -4.41 -8.69 -13.98
CA ALA A 114 -5.76 -8.14 -13.84
C ALA A 114 -6.06 -7.58 -12.44
N ARG A 115 -5.23 -7.88 -11.44
CA ARG A 115 -5.46 -7.55 -10.03
C ARG A 115 -4.48 -6.49 -9.55
N PRO A 116 -4.93 -5.41 -8.89
CA PRO A 116 -4.00 -4.47 -8.27
C PRO A 116 -3.13 -5.18 -7.23
N LEU A 117 -1.86 -4.81 -7.19
CA LEU A 117 -0.89 -5.36 -6.23
C LEU A 117 -0.97 -4.60 -4.91
N LEU A 118 -1.01 -5.33 -3.80
CA LEU A 118 -0.87 -4.81 -2.44
C LEU A 118 0.36 -5.47 -1.80
N LEU A 119 1.39 -4.67 -1.53
CA LEU A 119 2.57 -5.11 -0.78
C LEU A 119 2.38 -4.81 0.70
N LEU A 120 2.53 -5.83 1.55
CA LEU A 120 2.43 -5.70 3.00
C LEU A 120 3.66 -6.32 3.66
N ALA A 121 4.52 -5.47 4.20
CA ALA A 121 5.57 -5.90 5.11
C ALA A 121 5.13 -5.64 6.54
N THR A 122 5.29 -6.64 7.42
CA THR A 122 5.00 -6.45 8.86
C THR A 122 6.13 -5.73 9.59
N ASP A 123 7.34 -5.72 9.00
CA ASP A 123 8.53 -5.05 9.52
C ASP A 123 9.05 -3.99 8.52
N THR A 124 9.66 -4.42 7.41
CA THR A 124 10.38 -3.51 6.49
C THR A 124 10.17 -3.84 5.01
N ILE A 125 10.07 -2.82 4.16
CA ILE A 125 10.26 -2.94 2.71
C ILE A 125 11.62 -2.34 2.37
N ASP A 126 12.55 -3.18 1.97
CA ASP A 126 13.93 -2.82 1.65
C ASP A 126 14.13 -2.75 0.13
N ILE A 127 14.43 -1.56 -0.37
CA ILE A 127 14.67 -1.31 -1.80
C ILE A 127 16.14 -0.93 -1.95
N THR A 128 16.90 -1.83 -2.57
CA THR A 128 18.34 -1.61 -2.79
C THR A 128 18.59 -0.51 -3.82
N ALA A 129 19.85 -0.07 -3.95
CA ALA A 129 20.22 0.92 -4.97
C ALA A 129 19.96 0.47 -6.43
N ALA A 130 19.90 -0.85 -6.67
CA ALA A 130 19.51 -1.43 -7.96
C ALA A 130 18.02 -1.79 -8.04
N GLY A 131 17.30 -1.67 -6.93
CA GLY A 131 15.88 -1.94 -6.82
C GLY A 131 15.06 -0.86 -7.52
N LEU A 132 14.12 -1.29 -8.34
CA LEU A 132 13.12 -0.42 -8.95
C LEU A 132 11.79 -1.16 -8.92
N LEU A 133 10.74 -0.49 -8.46
CA LEU A 133 9.40 -1.05 -8.42
C LEU A 133 8.51 -0.26 -9.38
N ASP A 134 8.24 -0.83 -10.54
CA ASP A 134 7.36 -0.23 -11.53
C ASP A 134 5.96 -0.87 -11.45
N LEU A 135 5.02 -0.08 -10.92
CA LEU A 135 3.62 -0.46 -10.75
C LEU A 135 2.70 0.28 -11.72
N ALA A 136 3.26 0.94 -12.74
CA ALA A 136 2.44 1.68 -13.69
C ALA A 136 1.55 0.71 -14.49
N SER A 137 0.27 1.08 -14.64
CA SER A 137 -0.65 0.34 -15.49
C SER A 137 -0.55 0.88 -16.91
N TYR A 138 -0.14 0.03 -17.84
CA TYR A 138 -0.04 0.38 -19.25
C TYR A 138 -1.22 -0.21 -20.01
N ARG A 139 -1.98 0.63 -20.71
CA ARG A 139 -2.89 0.14 -21.75
C ARG A 139 -2.17 0.20 -23.10
N MET A 140 -2.07 -0.95 -23.76
CA MET A 140 -1.67 -1.00 -25.16
C MET A 140 -2.82 -0.45 -26.00
N SER A 141 -2.72 0.80 -26.46
CA SER A 141 -3.67 1.33 -27.43
C SER A 141 -3.44 0.66 -28.79
N LEU A 142 -4.38 -0.19 -29.22
CA LEU A 142 -4.34 -0.89 -30.51
C LEU A 142 -4.59 0.05 -31.71
N GLY A 143 -4.68 1.36 -31.50
CA GLY A 143 -4.88 2.34 -32.56
C GLY A 143 -3.55 2.82 -33.18
N GLY A 144 -3.22 2.33 -34.37
CA GLY A 144 -2.39 2.97 -35.41
C GLY A 144 -0.94 3.42 -35.12
N GLY A 145 -0.50 3.49 -33.86
CA GLY A 145 0.80 4.06 -33.48
C GLY A 145 1.48 3.41 -32.27
N GLY A 146 0.87 2.40 -31.63
CA GLY A 146 1.53 1.48 -30.69
C GLY A 146 2.17 2.13 -29.45
N GLN A 147 1.73 3.32 -29.03
CA GLN A 147 2.23 3.94 -27.80
C GLN A 147 1.49 3.32 -26.60
N ALA A 148 2.25 2.85 -25.61
CA ALA A 148 1.69 2.44 -24.33
C ALA A 148 1.20 3.69 -23.59
N GLU A 149 -0.09 3.73 -23.26
CA GLU A 149 -0.67 4.82 -22.46
C GLU A 149 -0.53 4.45 -20.99
N ILE A 150 0.14 5.31 -20.21
CA ILE A 150 0.19 5.20 -18.76
C ILE A 150 -1.18 5.60 -18.22
N VAL A 151 -1.88 4.64 -17.62
CA VAL A 151 -3.15 4.90 -16.93
C VAL A 151 -2.84 4.95 -15.43
N GLY A 152 -3.10 6.11 -14.82
CA GLY A 152 -2.93 6.29 -13.38
C GLY A 152 -3.80 5.31 -12.58
N ALA A 153 -3.32 4.93 -11.40
CA ALA A 153 -4.10 4.15 -10.44
C ALA A 153 -5.21 5.05 -9.86
N GLY A 154 -6.42 4.99 -10.43
CA GLY A 154 -7.52 5.80 -9.90
C GLY A 154 -8.88 5.72 -10.56
N GLU A 155 -9.01 5.15 -11.76
CA GLU A 155 -10.22 5.38 -12.54
C GLU A 155 -10.85 4.10 -13.06
N ALA A 156 -11.74 3.53 -12.23
CA ALA A 156 -12.58 2.40 -12.58
C ALA A 156 -13.83 2.83 -13.40
N SER A 157 -14.18 4.13 -13.50
CA SER A 157 -15.42 4.52 -14.20
C SER A 157 -15.62 5.97 -14.69
N GLY A 158 -14.70 6.93 -14.57
CA GLY A 158 -14.96 8.31 -15.00
C GLY A 158 -13.81 9.33 -14.91
N ALA A 159 -13.08 9.48 -16.02
CA ALA A 159 -12.08 10.52 -16.32
C ALA A 159 -10.66 10.26 -15.81
N LEU A 160 -9.79 9.80 -16.75
CA LEU A 160 -8.33 9.79 -16.61
C LEU A 160 -7.82 11.05 -15.91
N CYS A 161 -6.87 10.89 -14.98
CA CYS A 161 -6.17 11.99 -14.32
C CYS A 161 -5.37 12.82 -15.35
N GLY A 162 -6.06 13.67 -16.12
CA GLY A 162 -5.52 14.32 -17.31
C GLY A 162 -5.24 13.32 -18.43
N SER A 163 -5.92 13.45 -19.57
CA SER A 163 -5.39 12.85 -20.80
C SER A 163 -4.07 13.57 -21.12
N PRO A 164 -2.92 12.89 -21.22
CA PRO A 164 -1.69 13.52 -21.66
C PRO A 164 -1.81 13.81 -23.16
N THR A 165 -2.54 14.87 -23.50
CA THR A 165 -2.63 15.36 -24.89
C THR A 165 -1.26 15.84 -25.40
N GLY A 166 -0.27 15.97 -24.51
CA GLY A 166 1.14 15.83 -24.84
C GLY A 166 1.72 14.65 -24.05
N GLY A 167 2.19 13.62 -24.75
CA GLY A 167 2.96 12.53 -24.16
C GLY A 167 4.16 13.11 -23.40
N GLY A 168 4.03 13.25 -22.09
CA GLY A 168 5.14 13.59 -21.22
C GLY A 168 5.99 12.34 -21.06
N SER A 169 7.17 12.33 -21.68
CA SER A 169 8.16 11.30 -21.37
C SER A 169 8.64 11.50 -19.93
N ASP A 170 8.40 10.52 -19.08
CA ASP A 170 9.01 10.36 -17.76
C ASP A 170 10.51 10.03 -17.83
N ASN A 171 11.04 9.79 -19.03
CA ASN A 171 12.41 9.36 -19.30
C ASN A 171 13.51 10.46 -19.18
N ALA A 172 13.25 11.58 -18.49
CA ALA A 172 14.12 12.76 -18.48
C ALA A 172 14.89 12.99 -17.17
N GLY A 173 15.52 11.96 -16.60
CA GLY A 173 16.67 12.14 -15.70
C GLY A 173 16.42 12.86 -14.36
N PRO A 174 17.48 13.06 -13.55
CA PRO A 174 17.40 12.76 -12.11
C PRO A 174 16.61 13.75 -11.25
N PHE A 175 16.23 14.94 -11.72
CA PHE A 175 15.52 15.94 -10.91
C PHE A 175 14.70 16.97 -11.71
N ASN A 176 13.94 16.63 -12.76
CA ASN A 176 12.91 17.57 -13.22
C ASN A 176 11.82 17.01 -14.15
N SER A 177 10.60 17.46 -13.84
CA SER A 177 9.43 17.66 -14.73
C SER A 177 8.83 16.44 -15.42
N GLY A 178 7.67 15.99 -14.93
CA GLY A 178 6.84 15.08 -15.73
C GLY A 178 5.50 14.60 -15.17
N GLY A 179 5.03 15.04 -14.00
CA GLY A 179 3.70 14.70 -13.50
C GLY A 179 2.77 15.91 -13.56
N GLY A 180 2.20 16.21 -14.72
CA GLY A 180 1.14 17.19 -14.85
C GLY A 180 -0.13 16.66 -14.18
N GLY A 181 -0.22 16.82 -12.85
CA GLY A 181 -1.47 16.61 -12.12
C GLY A 181 -2.49 17.63 -12.59
N GLY A 182 -3.40 17.19 -13.46
CA GLY A 182 -4.55 17.98 -13.86
C GLY A 182 -5.43 18.25 -12.64
N ALA A 183 -5.74 19.52 -12.42
CA ALA A 183 -6.72 19.94 -11.43
C ALA A 183 -8.09 19.35 -11.79
N GLY A 184 -8.66 18.57 -10.86
CA GLY A 184 -10.02 18.07 -10.85
C GLY A 184 -10.45 17.86 -9.42
#